data_AF-A0A7X4F4X3-F1
#
_entry.id   AF-A0A7X4F4X3-F1
#
_cell.length_a   1.000
_cell.length_b   1.000
_cell.length_c   1.000
_cell.angle_alpha   90.00
_cell.angle_beta   90.00
_cell.angle_gamma   90.00
#
_symmetry.space_group_name_H-M   'P 1'
#
loop_
_entity.id
_entity.type
_entity.pdbx_description
1 polymer ?
#
loop_
_entity_poly.entity_id
_entity_poly.type
_entity_poly.pdbx_seq_one_letter_code
_entity_poly.pdbx_strand_id
1 'polypeptide(L)'
;MVFPQSDIILVSNGPGELLTWVRPLARRLHRDLVSNPEFSAARLHLVLTPCPHAHGQEARSAAALGVFDQIIQARFFWHLLYQPGRYRRWRPHGVVVFLGGDQLWAVLLAARLGYRHVCYVEWVARWPRWCDRIAVMGHRAYGRVPRRWRPRAQIVGDLMAD
;
A
#
# COMPACT_ATOMS: atom_id res chain seq x y z
N MET A 1 -2.63 -16.82 0.63
CA MET A 1 -3.93 -16.16 0.38
C MET A 1 -4.07 -16.11 -1.13
N VAL A 2 -5.09 -16.78 -1.70
CA VAL A 2 -5.30 -16.84 -3.16
C VAL A 2 -6.03 -15.54 -3.56
N PHE A 3 -5.52 -14.81 -4.57
CA PHE A 3 -6.07 -13.52 -5.01
C PHE A 3 -6.62 -13.60 -6.45
N PRO A 4 -7.51 -14.56 -6.79
CA PRO A 4 -7.86 -14.75 -8.20
C PRO A 4 -8.74 -13.61 -8.72
N GLN A 5 -9.28 -12.75 -7.85
CA GLN A 5 -10.00 -11.53 -8.23
C GLN A 5 -9.84 -10.46 -7.14
N SER A 6 -8.63 -9.93 -6.96
CA SER A 6 -8.41 -8.91 -5.92
C SER A 6 -7.66 -7.68 -6.42
N ASP A 7 -7.98 -6.54 -5.82
CA ASP A 7 -7.23 -5.31 -6.02
C ASP A 7 -6.16 -5.19 -4.92
N ILE A 8 -4.91 -4.99 -5.33
CA ILE A 8 -3.78 -4.67 -4.46
C ILE A 8 -3.54 -3.18 -4.62
N ILE A 9 -3.70 -2.42 -3.55
CA ILE A 9 -3.55 -0.96 -3.56
C ILE A 9 -2.33 -0.60 -2.72
N LEU A 10 -1.29 -0.06 -3.37
CA LEU A 10 -0.18 0.55 -2.66
C LEU A 10 -0.54 2.00 -2.33
N VAL A 11 -0.29 2.41 -1.10
CA VAL A 11 -0.53 3.78 -0.63
C VAL A 11 0.81 4.40 -0.22
N SER A 12 1.09 5.58 -0.77
CA SER A 12 2.32 6.31 -0.51
C SER A 12 2.08 7.81 -0.52
N ASN A 13 2.83 8.53 0.32
CA ASN A 13 2.62 9.94 0.58
C ASN A 13 3.71 10.79 -0.08
N GLY A 14 4.94 10.28 -0.18
CA GLY A 14 6.09 11.08 -0.60
C GLY A 14 6.88 10.51 -1.79
N PRO A 15 7.63 11.37 -2.49
CA PRO A 15 8.53 10.97 -3.58
C PRO A 15 9.65 10.03 -3.10
N GLY A 16 10.17 10.26 -1.88
CA GLY A 16 11.16 9.35 -1.28
C GLY A 16 10.60 7.95 -1.09
N GLU A 17 9.43 7.83 -0.47
CA GLU A 17 8.74 6.55 -0.24
C GLU A 17 8.42 5.82 -1.56
N LEU A 18 8.04 6.57 -2.58
CA LEU A 18 7.75 6.04 -3.90
C LEU A 18 8.99 5.37 -4.52
N LEU A 19 10.14 6.02 -4.45
CA LEU A 19 11.39 5.51 -5.01
C LEU A 19 11.96 4.36 -4.18
N THR A 20 11.80 4.46 -2.87
CA THR A 20 12.49 3.63 -1.89
C THR A 20 11.73 2.36 -1.53
N TRP A 21 10.40 2.42 -1.41
CA TRP A 21 9.58 1.27 -0.98
C TRP A 21 8.58 0.83 -2.04
N VAL A 22 7.85 1.77 -2.65
CA VAL A 22 6.82 1.43 -3.64
C VAL A 22 7.45 0.81 -4.88
N ARG A 23 8.53 1.39 -5.41
CA ARG A 23 9.18 0.92 -6.64
C ARG A 23 9.69 -0.53 -6.56
N PRO A 24 10.51 -0.95 -5.57
CA PRO A 24 10.96 -2.34 -5.49
C PRO A 24 9.80 -3.30 -5.28
N LEU A 25 8.87 -2.97 -4.36
CA LEU A 25 7.71 -3.82 -4.09
C LEU A 25 6.80 -3.97 -5.31
N ALA A 26 6.46 -2.87 -5.98
CA ALA A 26 5.58 -2.90 -7.14
C ALA A 26 6.18 -3.71 -8.29
N ARG A 27 7.50 -3.61 -8.52
CA ARG A 27 8.19 -4.44 -9.53
C ARG A 27 8.17 -5.92 -9.17
N ARG A 28 8.37 -6.26 -7.89
CA ARG A 28 8.31 -7.65 -7.46
C ARG A 28 6.90 -8.21 -7.58
N LEU A 29 5.91 -7.50 -7.05
CA LEU A 29 4.50 -7.87 -7.17
C LEU A 29 4.09 -8.04 -8.62
N HIS A 30 4.40 -7.08 -9.49
CA HIS A 30 4.06 -7.18 -10.91
C HIS A 30 4.66 -8.43 -11.57
N ARG A 31 5.93 -8.75 -11.31
CA ARG A 31 6.55 -9.99 -11.80
C ARG A 31 5.81 -11.23 -11.29
N ASP A 32 5.46 -11.27 -10.01
CA ASP A 32 4.76 -12.40 -9.41
C ASP A 32 3.32 -12.53 -9.96
N LEU A 33 2.63 -11.41 -10.22
CA LEU A 33 1.30 -11.37 -10.84
C LEU A 33 1.31 -11.86 -12.29
N VAL A 34 2.35 -11.51 -13.07
CA VAL A 34 2.49 -11.92 -14.47
C VAL A 34 2.94 -13.38 -14.60
N SER A 35 3.84 -13.83 -13.72
CA SER A 35 4.43 -15.17 -13.79
C SER A 35 3.55 -16.27 -13.19
N ASN A 36 2.59 -15.92 -12.32
CA ASN A 36 1.74 -16.89 -11.67
C ASN A 36 0.29 -16.82 -12.21
N PRO A 37 -0.18 -17.87 -12.93
CA PRO A 37 -1.54 -17.93 -13.46
C PRO A 37 -2.63 -17.75 -12.41
N GLU A 38 -2.42 -18.20 -11.17
CA GLU A 38 -3.41 -18.06 -10.07
C GLU A 38 -3.63 -16.61 -9.65
N PHE A 39 -2.66 -15.74 -9.90
CA PHE A 39 -2.70 -14.31 -9.55
C PHE A 39 -2.86 -13.40 -10.76
N SER A 40 -2.91 -13.96 -11.98
CA SER A 40 -3.01 -13.22 -13.25
C SER A 40 -4.19 -12.24 -13.34
N ALA A 41 -5.26 -12.50 -12.57
CA ALA A 41 -6.44 -11.63 -12.52
C ALA A 41 -6.41 -10.61 -11.38
N ALA A 42 -5.42 -10.64 -10.49
CA ALA A 42 -5.21 -9.57 -9.52
C ALA A 42 -4.74 -8.30 -10.23
N ARG A 43 -5.04 -7.14 -9.62
CA ARG A 43 -4.72 -5.83 -10.19
C ARG A 43 -3.93 -5.01 -9.22
N LEU A 44 -2.92 -4.30 -9.70
CA LEU A 44 -2.02 -3.49 -8.88
C LEU A 44 -2.27 -2.01 -9.12
N HIS A 45 -2.67 -1.30 -8.07
CA HIS A 45 -2.98 0.13 -8.11
C HIS A 45 -2.06 0.91 -7.17
N LEU A 46 -1.84 2.18 -7.49
CA LEU A 46 -1.17 3.13 -6.63
C LEU A 46 -2.11 4.29 -6.28
N VAL A 47 -2.22 4.59 -4.99
CA VAL A 47 -2.91 5.78 -4.49
C VAL A 47 -1.89 6.67 -3.81
N LEU A 48 -1.68 7.84 -4.39
CA LEU A 48 -0.91 8.91 -3.78
C LEU A 48 -1.82 9.67 -2.82
N THR A 49 -1.32 10.01 -1.64
CA THR A 49 -2.08 10.75 -0.62
C THR A 49 -1.56 12.19 -0.50
N PRO A 50 -2.33 13.10 0.12
CA PRO A 50 -1.89 14.46 0.36
C PRO A 50 -0.62 14.51 1.23
N CYS A 51 0.43 15.14 0.72
CA CYS A 51 1.67 15.37 1.45
C CYS A 51 2.18 16.80 1.20
N PRO A 52 2.55 17.55 2.25
CA PRO A 52 3.08 18.90 2.08
C PRO A 52 4.44 18.94 1.37
N HIS A 53 5.17 17.81 1.35
CA HIS A 53 6.47 17.68 0.69
C HIS A 53 6.39 17.05 -0.72
N ALA A 54 5.18 16.92 -1.29
CA ALA A 54 5.04 16.40 -2.64
C ALA A 54 5.56 17.43 -3.67
N HIS A 55 6.36 16.96 -4.62
CA HIS A 55 6.91 17.78 -5.71
C HIS A 55 6.04 17.75 -6.98
N GLY A 56 4.92 17.02 -6.97
CA GLY A 56 3.96 16.94 -8.08
C GLY A 56 4.40 16.03 -9.24
N GLN A 57 5.58 15.40 -9.12
CA GLN A 57 6.12 14.49 -10.14
C GLN A 57 5.89 13.01 -9.79
N GLU A 58 5.38 12.70 -8.61
CA GLU A 58 5.24 11.34 -8.08
C GLU A 58 4.38 10.47 -9.00
N ALA A 59 3.27 11.01 -9.50
CA ALA A 59 2.39 10.29 -10.42
C ALA A 59 3.10 9.96 -11.74
N ARG A 60 3.97 10.85 -12.23
CA ARG A 60 4.76 10.65 -13.45
C ARG A 60 5.84 9.59 -13.23
N SER A 61 6.56 9.67 -12.11
CA SER A 61 7.57 8.68 -11.72
C SER A 61 6.96 7.30 -11.54
N ALA A 62 5.77 7.21 -10.93
CA ALA A 62 5.05 5.95 -10.80
C ALA A 62 4.57 5.41 -12.15
N ALA A 63 4.05 6.28 -13.03
CA ALA A 63 3.60 5.88 -14.36
C ALA A 63 4.76 5.33 -15.22
N ALA A 64 5.95 5.92 -15.08
CA ALA A 64 7.17 5.46 -15.76
C ALA A 64 7.61 4.05 -15.35
N LEU A 65 7.08 3.49 -14.25
CA LEU A 65 7.35 2.10 -13.87
C LEU A 65 6.58 1.10 -14.74
N GLY A 66 5.44 1.49 -15.32
CA GLY A 66 4.63 0.62 -16.19
C GLY A 66 4.03 -0.61 -15.50
N VAL A 67 4.00 -0.66 -14.17
CA VAL A 67 3.55 -1.82 -13.38
C VAL A 67 2.15 -1.70 -12.81
N PHE A 68 1.56 -0.50 -12.84
CA PHE A 68 0.28 -0.21 -12.22
C PHE A 68 -0.85 -0.18 -13.24
N ASP A 69 -1.97 -0.86 -12.91
CA ASP A 69 -3.24 -0.78 -13.63
C ASP A 69 -3.89 0.60 -13.52
N GLN A 70 -3.71 1.27 -12.38
CA GLN A 70 -4.25 2.60 -12.11
C GLN A 70 -3.35 3.35 -11.13
N ILE A 71 -3.15 4.63 -11.41
CA ILE A 71 -2.49 5.57 -10.50
C ILE A 71 -3.50 6.68 -10.18
N ILE A 72 -3.77 6.89 -8.88
CA ILE A 72 -4.63 7.96 -8.39
C ILE A 72 -3.74 9.01 -7.71
N GLN A 73 -3.82 10.24 -8.21
CA GLN A 73 -3.02 11.35 -7.70
C GLN A 73 -3.55 11.88 -6.36
N ALA A 74 -2.68 12.47 -5.55
CA ALA A 74 -3.01 13.03 -4.24
C ALA A 74 -4.19 14.01 -4.25
N ARG A 75 -4.29 14.86 -5.28
CA ARG A 75 -5.40 15.82 -5.45
C ARG A 75 -6.78 15.17 -5.56
N PHE A 76 -6.83 13.90 -5.93
CA PHE A 76 -8.06 13.13 -6.09
C PHE A 76 -8.37 12.25 -4.88
N PHE A 77 -7.50 12.22 -3.87
CA PHE A 77 -7.65 11.32 -2.72
C PHE A 77 -8.98 11.52 -1.98
N TRP A 78 -9.38 12.76 -1.72
CA TRP A 78 -10.66 13.06 -1.06
C TRP A 78 -11.87 12.65 -1.89
N HIS A 79 -11.82 12.92 -3.21
CA HIS A 79 -12.87 12.51 -4.13
C HIS A 79 -12.94 10.98 -4.26
N LEU A 80 -11.80 10.28 -4.18
CA LEU A 80 -11.74 8.82 -4.12
C LEU A 80 -12.44 8.30 -2.85
N LEU A 81 -12.21 8.93 -1.70
CA LEU A 81 -12.90 8.55 -0.47
C LEU A 81 -14.41 8.83 -0.55
N TYR A 82 -14.83 9.92 -1.18
CA TYR A 82 -16.26 10.21 -1.33
C TYR A 82 -16.94 9.25 -2.33
N GLN A 83 -16.38 9.12 -3.54
CA GLN A 83 -16.98 8.40 -4.66
C GLN A 83 -15.95 7.46 -5.35
N PRO A 84 -15.60 6.32 -4.73
CA PRO A 84 -14.58 5.43 -5.24
C PRO A 84 -14.93 4.83 -6.60
N GLY A 85 -16.22 4.61 -6.87
CA GLY A 85 -16.72 4.09 -8.16
C GLY A 85 -16.40 4.97 -9.37
N ARG A 86 -16.10 6.26 -9.18
CA ARG A 86 -15.72 7.18 -10.26
C ARG A 86 -14.32 6.89 -10.82
N TYR A 87 -13.44 6.32 -9.99
CA TYR A 87 -12.07 6.01 -10.37
C TYR A 87 -11.97 4.60 -10.95
N ARG A 88 -12.75 3.67 -10.40
CA ARG A 88 -12.75 2.28 -10.86
C ARG A 88 -13.94 1.51 -10.36
N ARG A 89 -14.28 0.45 -11.11
CA ARG A 89 -15.08 -0.65 -10.57
C ARG A 89 -14.18 -1.55 -9.71
N TRP A 90 -14.06 -1.17 -8.45
CA TRP A 90 -13.33 -1.91 -7.42
C TRP A 90 -13.88 -3.34 -7.30
N ARG A 91 -12.97 -4.31 -7.13
CA ARG A 91 -13.32 -5.71 -6.89
C ARG A 91 -13.93 -5.87 -5.49
N PRO A 92 -14.69 -6.94 -5.22
CA PRO A 92 -15.25 -7.15 -3.88
C PRO A 92 -14.19 -7.45 -2.81
N HIS A 93 -12.99 -7.85 -3.24
CA HIS A 93 -11.90 -8.22 -2.35
C HIS A 93 -10.63 -7.46 -2.74
N GLY A 94 -9.86 -7.06 -1.75
CA GLY A 94 -8.61 -6.37 -1.98
C GLY A 94 -7.81 -6.18 -0.71
N VAL A 95 -6.60 -5.70 -0.91
CA VAL A 95 -5.67 -5.35 0.16
C VAL A 95 -5.11 -3.96 -0.10
N VAL A 96 -5.08 -3.15 0.94
CA VAL A 96 -4.40 -1.86 0.97
C VAL A 96 -3.09 -2.07 1.71
N VAL A 97 -1.97 -1.82 1.02
CA VAL A 97 -0.63 -1.91 1.57
C VAL A 97 -0.08 -0.50 1.74
N PHE A 98 0.15 -0.13 2.99
CA PHE A 98 0.72 1.16 3.33
C PHE A 98 2.25 1.10 3.36
N LEU A 99 2.88 1.99 2.58
CA LEU A 99 4.33 2.07 2.39
C LEU A 99 4.83 3.49 2.69
N GLY A 100 4.62 3.97 3.91
CA GLY A 100 5.23 5.23 4.38
C GLY A 100 4.29 6.40 4.63
N GLY A 101 4.65 7.21 5.62
CA GLY A 101 4.03 8.51 5.90
C GLY A 101 2.95 8.47 7.00
N ASP A 102 1.82 9.11 6.73
CA ASP A 102 0.62 9.09 7.57
C ASP A 102 -0.25 7.86 7.29
N GLN A 103 -0.21 6.91 8.23
CA GLN A 103 -0.97 5.66 8.24
C GLN A 103 -2.50 5.88 8.21
N LEU A 104 -2.99 7.06 8.62
CA LEU A 104 -4.42 7.34 8.64
C LEU A 104 -5.04 7.25 7.25
N TRP A 105 -4.33 7.68 6.20
CA TRP A 105 -4.86 7.67 4.84
C TRP A 105 -5.14 6.27 4.32
N ALA A 106 -4.23 5.32 4.58
CA ALA A 106 -4.44 3.94 4.20
C ALA A 106 -5.56 3.29 5.01
N VAL A 107 -5.70 3.62 6.30
CA VAL A 107 -6.82 3.16 7.13
C VAL A 107 -8.16 3.65 6.58
N LEU A 108 -8.26 4.95 6.26
CA LEU A 108 -9.48 5.53 5.72
C LEU A 108 -9.85 4.90 4.37
N LEU A 109 -8.86 4.70 3.50
CA LEU A 109 -9.07 4.08 2.20
C LEU A 109 -9.50 2.61 2.33
N ALA A 110 -8.83 1.84 3.18
CA ALA A 110 -9.16 0.44 3.43
C ALA A 110 -10.58 0.30 3.98
N ALA A 111 -10.94 1.12 4.97
CA ALA A 111 -12.29 1.14 5.54
C ALA A 111 -13.34 1.52 4.47
N ARG A 112 -13.03 2.50 3.62
CA ARG A 112 -13.95 2.98 2.58
C ARG A 112 -14.23 1.95 1.49
N LEU A 113 -13.23 1.12 1.17
CA LEU A 113 -13.33 0.05 0.17
C LEU A 113 -13.72 -1.30 0.78
N GLY A 114 -13.74 -1.44 2.11
CA GLY A 114 -13.96 -2.71 2.79
C GLY A 114 -12.81 -3.71 2.61
N TYR A 115 -11.60 -3.20 2.39
CA TYR A 115 -10.41 -4.02 2.09
C TYR A 115 -9.58 -4.29 3.33
N ARG A 116 -8.77 -5.36 3.28
CA ARG A 116 -7.80 -5.65 4.33
C ARG A 116 -6.67 -4.64 4.30
N HIS A 117 -6.17 -4.27 5.47
CA HIS A 117 -5.10 -3.29 5.60
C HIS A 117 -3.81 -3.92 6.12
N VAL A 118 -2.73 -3.80 5.35
CA VAL A 118 -1.37 -4.20 5.70
C VAL A 118 -0.52 -2.96 5.84
N CYS A 119 0.09 -2.79 7.02
CA CYS A 119 0.95 -1.63 7.28
C CYS A 119 2.42 -2.06 7.29
N TYR A 120 3.24 -1.51 6.39
CA TYR A 120 4.69 -1.60 6.49
C TYR A 120 5.21 -0.53 7.46
N VAL A 121 5.99 -0.97 8.45
CA VAL A 121 6.44 -0.12 9.56
C VAL A 121 7.97 -0.17 9.68
N GLU A 122 8.59 0.97 9.41
CA GLU A 122 10.02 1.21 9.62
C GLU A 122 10.34 1.40 11.13
N TRP A 123 9.54 2.21 11.84
CA TRP A 123 9.84 2.60 13.23
C TRP A 123 8.67 2.50 14.22
N VAL A 124 7.47 2.98 13.89
CA VAL A 124 6.31 2.97 14.81
C VAL A 124 5.01 2.76 14.05
N ALA A 125 4.19 1.81 14.51
CA ALA A 125 2.80 1.67 14.08
C ALA A 125 1.97 2.70 14.86
N ARG A 126 1.55 3.80 14.21
CA ARG A 126 0.72 4.85 14.82
C ARG A 126 -0.74 4.42 14.96
N TRP A 127 -1.22 3.46 14.15
CA TRP A 127 -2.61 2.98 14.20
C TRP A 127 -2.76 1.44 14.12
N PRO A 128 -2.15 0.67 15.04
CA PRO A 128 -2.10 -0.79 14.94
C PRO A 128 -3.47 -1.47 15.11
N ARG A 129 -4.45 -0.80 15.74
CA ARG A 129 -5.83 -1.31 15.90
C ARG A 129 -6.54 -1.51 14.56
N TRP A 130 -6.24 -0.66 13.59
CA TRP A 130 -6.88 -0.65 12.27
C TRP A 130 -6.00 -1.32 11.20
N CYS A 131 -4.99 -2.07 11.63
CA CYS A 131 -4.19 -2.91 10.76
C CYS A 131 -4.60 -4.38 10.97
N ASP A 132 -4.92 -5.06 9.89
CA ASP A 132 -5.13 -6.51 9.92
C ASP A 132 -3.81 -7.24 10.07
N ARG A 133 -2.76 -6.73 9.39
CA ARG A 133 -1.38 -7.18 9.53
C ARG A 133 -0.40 -6.02 9.56
N ILE A 134 0.69 -6.23 10.30
CA ILE A 134 1.77 -5.26 10.45
C ILE A 134 3.04 -5.94 9.94
N ALA A 135 3.56 -5.46 8.82
CA ALA A 135 4.84 -5.88 8.27
C ALA A 135 5.92 -4.98 8.88
N VAL A 136 6.81 -5.52 9.71
CA VAL A 136 7.86 -4.72 10.36
C VAL A 136 9.20 -4.97 9.69
N MET A 137 9.96 -3.90 9.50
CA MET A 137 11.27 -3.95 8.84
C MET A 137 12.29 -4.82 9.60
N GLY A 138 12.22 -4.85 10.93
CA GLY A 138 13.16 -5.62 11.75
C GLY A 138 12.78 -5.73 13.21
N HIS A 139 13.63 -6.38 13.99
CA HIS A 139 13.41 -6.63 15.42
C HIS A 139 13.23 -5.36 16.25
N ARG A 140 13.91 -4.25 15.89
CA ARG A 140 13.76 -2.95 16.56
C ARG A 140 12.34 -2.38 16.40
N ALA A 141 11.79 -2.44 15.19
CA ALA A 141 10.42 -2.03 14.92
C ALA A 141 9.41 -2.96 15.60
N TYR A 142 9.65 -4.28 15.57
CA TYR A 142 8.83 -5.27 16.27
C TYR A 142 8.74 -5.00 17.78
N GLY A 143 9.86 -4.65 18.41
CA GLY A 143 9.91 -4.32 19.84
C GLY A 143 9.00 -3.16 20.24
N ARG A 144 8.83 -2.19 19.34
CA ARG A 144 7.98 -1.01 19.51
C ARG A 144 6.50 -1.26 19.24
N VAL A 145 6.13 -2.39 18.63
CA VAL A 145 4.72 -2.78 18.48
C VAL A 145 4.15 -3.15 19.86
N PRO A 146 3.04 -2.52 20.29
CA PRO A 146 2.41 -2.85 21.57
C PRO A 146 2.09 -4.35 21.67
N ARG A 147 2.32 -4.97 22.84
CA ARG A 147 2.18 -6.43 23.03
C ARG A 147 0.84 -6.97 22.52
N ARG A 148 -0.25 -6.22 22.69
CA ARG A 148 -1.59 -6.55 22.21
C ARG A 148 -1.67 -6.82 20.70
N TRP A 149 -0.84 -6.15 19.89
CA TRP A 149 -0.89 -6.21 18.43
C TRP A 149 0.26 -7.02 17.82
N ARG A 150 1.21 -7.51 18.64
CA ARG A 150 2.32 -8.38 18.21
C ARG A 150 1.89 -9.66 17.48
N PRO A 151 0.77 -10.33 17.82
CA PRO A 151 0.31 -11.49 17.05
C PRO A 151 -0.05 -11.17 15.58
N ARG A 152 -0.29 -9.90 15.25
CA ARG A 152 -0.55 -9.43 13.88
C ARG A 152 0.71 -8.91 13.19
N ALA A 153 1.83 -8.84 13.91
CA ALA A 153 3.08 -8.30 13.42
C ALA A 153 4.00 -9.41 12.92
N GLN A 154 4.55 -9.24 11.72
CA GLN A 154 5.49 -10.16 11.10
C GLN A 154 6.71 -9.37 10.64
N ILE A 155 7.90 -9.87 10.96
CA ILE A 155 9.15 -9.29 10.46
C ILE A 155 9.31 -9.70 9.00
N VAL A 156 9.41 -8.71 8.11
CA VAL A 156 9.49 -8.93 6.65
C VAL A 156 10.82 -8.51 6.04
N GLY A 157 11.71 -7.88 6.81
CA GLY A 157 12.98 -7.36 6.30
C GLY A 157 12.84 -5.95 5.70
N ASP A 158 13.95 -5.43 5.18
CA ASP A 158 14.02 -4.09 4.62
C ASP A 158 13.73 -4.13 3.12
N LEU A 159 12.60 -3.54 2.73
CA LEU A 159 12.19 -3.39 1.32
C LEU A 159 13.20 -2.59 0.47
N MET A 160 14.16 -1.89 1.08
CA MET A 160 15.24 -1.22 0.36
C MET A 160 16.43 -2.12 0.05
N ALA A 161 16.68 -3.12 0.90
CA ALA A 161 17.89 -3.93 0.88
C ALA A 161 17.68 -5.30 0.22
N ASP A 162 16.44 -5.82 0.25
CA ASP A 162 16.03 -7.12 -0.28
C ASP A 162 15.10 -7.00 -1.52
#